data_AF-A0AAW7VJG5-F1
#
_entry.id   AF-A0AAW7VJG5-F1
#
_cell.length_a   1.000
_cell.length_b   1.000
_cell.length_c   1.000
_cell.angle_alpha   90.00
_cell.angle_beta   90.00
_cell.angle_gamma   90.00
#
_symmetry.space_group_name_H-M   'P 1'
#
loop_
_entity.id
_entity.type
_entity.pdbx_description
1 polymer ?
#
loop_
_entity_poly.entity_id
_entity_poly.type
_entity_poly.pdbx_seq_one_letter_code
_entity_poly.pdbx_strand_id
1 'polypeptide(L)'
;MDATTTQKGLVQLSSDTDSGSEDFAATPKAVKAAYDLADRKYTAEDASTEHNGIVRLSSATDSESETLAATSKAVKLVMDETQKKASLDSPEFTGTPMSPVPPPDASGNEIANAAFVRALIAEALASQGAPVIPPEIPSETPKPALQINRVLLQSGEQTRGPLTINRKFVQSGRNTHEPITINTMQLQTGLLMSEPVAVNRAFFVPAYQTNEPLTVDRAVLQFAVLSAA
;
A
#
# COMPACT_ATOMS: atom_id res chain seq x y z
N MET A 1 7.28 -49.09 -92.50
CA MET A 1 8.02 -49.11 -91.23
C MET A 1 7.46 -47.99 -90.39
N ASP A 2 6.99 -48.32 -89.20
CA ASP A 2 6.38 -47.35 -88.27
C ASP A 2 7.48 -46.50 -87.61
N ALA A 3 7.12 -45.33 -87.09
CA ALA A 3 8.08 -44.49 -86.40
C ALA A 3 8.38 -45.01 -84.99
N THR A 4 9.60 -44.73 -84.51
CA THR A 4 10.01 -44.98 -83.13
C THR A 4 10.75 -43.76 -82.59
N THR A 5 11.11 -43.77 -81.30
CA THR A 5 11.93 -42.71 -80.68
C THR A 5 13.34 -42.61 -81.25
N THR A 6 13.81 -43.62 -82.00
CA THR A 6 15.16 -43.68 -82.59
C THR A 6 15.17 -43.84 -84.11
N GLN A 7 14.03 -44.13 -84.74
CA GLN A 7 13.91 -44.38 -86.16
C GLN A 7 12.72 -43.62 -86.77
N LYS A 8 12.95 -42.96 -87.91
CA LYS A 8 11.88 -42.29 -88.66
C LYS A 8 10.93 -43.31 -89.30
N GLY A 9 9.64 -43.01 -89.32
CA GLY A 9 8.60 -43.83 -89.96
C GLY A 9 7.27 -43.10 -90.07
N LEU A 10 6.20 -43.83 -90.41
CA LEU A 10 4.81 -43.32 -90.42
C LEU A 10 4.16 -43.53 -89.05
N VAL A 11 3.27 -42.63 -88.64
CA VAL A 11 2.55 -42.68 -87.35
C VAL A 11 1.06 -42.46 -87.61
N GLN A 12 0.21 -43.23 -86.94
CA GLN A 12 -1.23 -43.02 -86.96
C GLN A 12 -1.62 -41.98 -85.90
N LEU A 13 -2.54 -41.08 -86.25
CA LEU A 13 -3.02 -40.03 -85.34
C LEU A 13 -4.18 -40.55 -84.50
N SER A 14 -4.15 -40.28 -83.19
CA SER A 14 -5.29 -40.50 -82.30
C SER A 14 -5.77 -39.19 -81.66
N SER A 15 -7.08 -39.10 -81.46
CA SER A 15 -7.73 -37.99 -80.76
C SER A 15 -8.24 -38.38 -79.35
N ASP A 16 -7.86 -39.56 -78.87
CA ASP A 16 -8.21 -40.04 -77.53
C ASP A 16 -7.36 -39.30 -76.47
N THR A 17 -7.94 -39.05 -75.30
CA THR A 17 -7.28 -38.31 -74.20
C THR A 17 -6.74 -39.21 -73.08
N ASP A 18 -7.05 -40.50 -73.16
CA ASP A 18 -6.73 -41.53 -72.16
C ASP A 18 -5.92 -42.70 -72.76
N SER A 19 -5.43 -42.57 -74.00
CA SER A 19 -4.63 -43.60 -74.64
C SER A 19 -3.25 -43.72 -74.00
N GLY A 20 -2.89 -44.93 -73.60
CA GLY A 20 -1.55 -45.29 -73.15
C GLY A 20 -0.65 -45.86 -74.25
N SER A 21 -1.10 -45.85 -75.51
CA SER A 21 -0.31 -46.38 -76.64
C SER A 21 0.82 -45.43 -77.00
N GLU A 22 2.02 -45.97 -77.18
CA GLU A 22 3.20 -45.24 -77.66
C GLU A 22 3.32 -45.22 -79.20
N ASP A 23 2.42 -45.93 -79.89
CA ASP A 23 2.43 -46.08 -81.35
C ASP A 23 1.67 -44.97 -82.08
N PHE A 24 0.87 -44.17 -81.36
CA PHE A 24 0.03 -43.12 -81.91
C PHE A 24 0.56 -41.72 -81.55
N ALA A 25 0.41 -40.77 -82.49
CA ALA A 25 0.64 -39.36 -82.22
C ALA A 25 -0.67 -38.65 -81.84
N ALA A 26 -0.62 -37.83 -80.79
CA ALA A 26 -1.76 -37.04 -80.34
C ALA A 26 -2.11 -35.95 -81.36
N THR A 27 -3.41 -35.79 -81.65
CA THR A 27 -3.89 -34.65 -82.43
C THR A 27 -4.04 -33.39 -81.57
N PRO A 28 -4.08 -32.18 -82.19
CA PRO A 28 -4.45 -30.95 -81.47
C PRO A 28 -5.81 -31.05 -80.76
N LYS A 29 -6.73 -31.90 -81.26
CA LYS A 29 -8.02 -32.17 -80.62
C LYS A 29 -7.83 -32.90 -79.27
N ALA A 30 -7.01 -33.94 -79.21
CA ALA A 30 -6.69 -34.63 -77.96
C ALA A 30 -6.03 -33.67 -76.96
N VAL A 31 -5.02 -32.91 -77.42
CA VAL A 31 -4.30 -31.96 -76.56
C VAL A 31 -5.24 -30.90 -76.01
N LYS A 32 -6.12 -30.34 -76.85
CA LYS A 32 -7.10 -29.35 -76.40
C LYS A 32 -8.11 -29.95 -75.42
N ALA A 33 -8.61 -31.16 -75.68
CA ALA A 33 -9.55 -31.81 -74.78
C ALA A 33 -8.92 -32.12 -73.40
N ALA A 34 -7.66 -32.56 -73.37
CA ALA A 34 -6.91 -32.74 -72.13
C ALA A 34 -6.68 -31.41 -71.39
N TYR A 35 -6.34 -30.34 -72.11
CA TYR A 35 -6.20 -28.99 -71.55
C TYR A 35 -7.53 -28.49 -70.95
N ASP A 36 -8.61 -28.54 -71.72
CA ASP A 36 -9.95 -28.11 -71.27
C ASP A 36 -10.41 -28.92 -70.03
N LEU A 37 -10.05 -30.21 -69.94
CA LEU A 37 -10.34 -31.05 -68.76
C LEU A 37 -9.52 -30.62 -67.54
N ALA A 38 -8.23 -30.33 -67.73
CA ALA A 38 -7.34 -29.86 -66.65
C ALA A 38 -7.76 -28.48 -66.14
N ASP A 39 -8.08 -27.55 -67.05
CA ASP A 39 -8.58 -26.21 -66.77
C ASP A 39 -9.88 -26.26 -65.94
N ARG A 40 -10.79 -27.19 -66.27
CA ARG A 40 -12.01 -27.46 -65.50
C ARG A 40 -11.78 -28.09 -64.13
N LYS A 41 -10.74 -28.92 -63.95
CA LYS A 41 -10.42 -29.51 -62.64
C LYS A 41 -9.77 -28.50 -61.69
N TYR A 42 -9.23 -27.41 -62.22
CA TYR A 42 -8.71 -26.30 -61.43
C TYR A 42 -9.80 -25.23 -61.17
N THR A 43 -11.06 -25.64 -60.97
CA THR A 43 -12.02 -24.76 -60.30
C THR A 43 -11.61 -24.68 -58.83
N ALA A 44 -10.83 -23.66 -58.50
CA ALA A 44 -10.55 -23.26 -57.14
C ALA A 44 -11.88 -22.90 -56.45
N GLU A 45 -12.52 -23.87 -55.81
CA GLU A 45 -13.65 -23.60 -54.93
C GLU A 45 -13.11 -23.09 -53.59
N ASP A 46 -13.83 -22.14 -53.00
CA ASP A 46 -13.52 -21.65 -51.66
C ASP A 46 -13.70 -22.79 -50.65
N ALA A 47 -12.79 -22.88 -49.67
CA ALA A 47 -12.96 -23.85 -48.59
C ALA A 47 -14.15 -23.46 -47.71
N SER A 48 -14.81 -24.48 -47.14
CA SER A 48 -15.82 -24.30 -46.10
C SER A 48 -15.50 -25.22 -44.92
N THR A 49 -16.30 -25.14 -43.86
CA THR A 49 -16.22 -26.10 -42.74
C THR A 49 -16.76 -27.48 -43.08
N GLU A 50 -17.43 -27.64 -44.24
CA GLU A 50 -18.04 -28.89 -44.68
C GLU A 50 -17.24 -29.60 -45.79
N HIS A 51 -16.47 -28.85 -46.58
CA HIS A 51 -15.63 -29.39 -47.65
C HIS A 51 -14.32 -28.62 -47.83
N ASN A 52 -13.30 -29.32 -48.31
CA ASN A 52 -11.98 -28.75 -48.60
C ASN A 52 -12.06 -27.75 -49.78
N GLY A 53 -11.14 -26.78 -49.82
CA GLY A 53 -11.03 -25.79 -50.90
C GLY A 53 -9.83 -24.85 -50.69
N ILE A 54 -9.83 -23.68 -51.34
CA ILE A 54 -8.79 -22.64 -51.19
C ILE A 54 -9.25 -21.56 -50.20
N VAL A 55 -8.33 -21.02 -49.39
CA VAL A 55 -8.59 -19.91 -48.46
C VAL A 55 -7.62 -18.76 -48.68
N ARG A 56 -8.07 -17.53 -48.44
CA ARG A 56 -7.19 -16.36 -48.41
C ARG A 56 -6.68 -16.12 -46.99
N LEU A 57 -5.38 -15.87 -46.86
CA LEU A 57 -4.75 -15.62 -45.56
C LEU A 57 -5.00 -14.18 -45.09
N SER A 58 -5.19 -14.01 -43.79
CA SER A 58 -5.34 -12.70 -43.13
C SER A 58 -4.43 -12.56 -41.91
N SER A 59 -3.90 -11.36 -41.70
CA SER A 59 -3.15 -10.98 -40.51
C SER A 59 -3.91 -10.01 -39.59
N ALA A 60 -5.19 -9.75 -39.86
CA ALA A 60 -6.06 -8.99 -38.96
C ALA A 60 -6.32 -9.79 -37.68
N THR A 61 -6.46 -9.11 -36.54
CA THR A 61 -6.70 -9.70 -35.22
C THR A 61 -8.14 -9.46 -34.71
N ASP A 62 -8.93 -8.75 -35.50
CA ASP A 62 -10.30 -8.27 -35.23
C ASP A 62 -11.25 -8.61 -36.40
N SER A 63 -10.88 -9.60 -37.22
CA SER A 63 -11.65 -10.02 -38.39
C SER A 63 -12.75 -10.99 -38.01
N GLU A 64 -14.00 -10.65 -38.35
CA GLU A 64 -15.18 -11.51 -38.22
C GLU A 64 -15.38 -12.46 -39.42
N SER A 65 -14.44 -12.49 -40.37
CA SER A 65 -14.55 -13.29 -41.60
C SER A 65 -14.37 -14.79 -41.38
N GLU A 66 -15.36 -15.59 -41.75
CA GLU A 66 -15.30 -17.07 -41.69
C GLU A 66 -14.57 -17.70 -42.89
N THR A 67 -14.33 -16.93 -43.97
CA THR A 67 -13.67 -17.41 -45.20
C THR A 67 -12.17 -17.16 -45.26
N LEU A 68 -11.60 -16.49 -44.24
CA LEU A 68 -10.19 -16.15 -44.18
C LEU A 68 -9.47 -17.02 -43.14
N ALA A 69 -8.31 -17.56 -43.52
CA ALA A 69 -7.47 -18.28 -42.58
C ALA A 69 -6.49 -17.33 -41.88
N ALA A 70 -6.37 -17.46 -40.55
CA ALA A 70 -5.46 -16.66 -39.76
C ALA A 70 -3.99 -17.03 -40.05
N THR A 71 -3.14 -16.01 -40.21
CA THR A 71 -1.68 -16.18 -40.31
C THR A 71 -1.05 -16.37 -38.93
N SER A 72 0.12 -17.00 -38.87
CA SER A 72 0.92 -17.10 -37.64
C SER A 72 1.25 -15.73 -37.03
N LYS A 73 1.35 -14.68 -37.85
CA LYS A 73 1.51 -13.28 -37.40
C LYS A 73 0.32 -12.82 -36.56
N ALA A 74 -0.91 -13.04 -37.00
CA ALA A 74 -2.11 -12.69 -36.23
C ALA A 74 -2.19 -13.50 -34.93
N VAL A 75 -1.96 -14.81 -35.00
CA VAL A 75 -1.98 -15.70 -33.83
C VAL A 75 -0.93 -15.28 -32.80
N LYS A 76 0.29 -14.93 -33.25
CA LYS A 76 1.34 -14.43 -32.38
C LYS A 76 0.95 -13.11 -31.70
N LEU A 77 0.40 -12.16 -32.45
CA LEU A 77 -0.06 -10.89 -31.87
C LEU A 77 -1.12 -11.10 -30.78
N VAL A 78 -2.11 -11.96 -31.05
CA VAL A 78 -3.13 -12.34 -30.05
C VAL A 78 -2.47 -12.99 -28.83
N MET A 79 -1.54 -13.93 -29.04
CA MET A 79 -0.84 -14.62 -27.94
C MET A 79 0.05 -13.69 -27.11
N ASP A 80 0.70 -12.71 -27.75
CA ASP A 80 1.51 -11.70 -27.08
C ASP A 80 0.64 -10.72 -26.27
N GLU A 81 -0.58 -10.42 -26.73
CA GLU A 81 -1.55 -9.61 -25.98
C GLU A 81 -2.20 -10.39 -24.83
N THR A 82 -2.55 -11.67 -25.02
CA THR A 82 -3.14 -12.49 -23.95
C THR A 82 -2.15 -12.72 -22.80
N GLN A 83 -0.86 -12.87 -23.09
CA GLN A 83 0.20 -12.97 -22.07
C GLN A 83 0.35 -11.73 -21.18
N LYS A 84 -0.16 -10.57 -21.60
CA LYS A 84 -0.16 -9.34 -20.79
C LYS A 84 -1.34 -9.27 -19.82
N LYS A 85 -2.37 -10.12 -20.01
CA LYS A 85 -3.55 -10.15 -19.15
C LYS A 85 -3.26 -10.99 -17.91
N ALA A 86 -3.86 -10.60 -16.80
CA ALA A 86 -3.82 -11.40 -15.57
C ALA A 86 -4.71 -12.66 -15.72
N SER A 87 -4.38 -13.73 -15.01
CA SER A 87 -5.22 -14.94 -14.92
C SER A 87 -6.64 -14.57 -14.48
N LEU A 88 -7.65 -15.19 -15.10
CA LEU A 88 -9.05 -14.95 -14.72
C LEU A 88 -9.33 -15.44 -13.30
N ASP A 89 -8.77 -16.60 -12.95
CA ASP A 89 -8.93 -17.22 -11.65
C ASP A 89 -7.78 -16.80 -10.72
N SER A 90 -8.10 -15.94 -9.75
CA SER A 90 -7.21 -15.54 -8.64
C SER A 90 -5.81 -15.10 -9.07
N PRO A 91 -5.67 -13.98 -9.79
CA PRO A 91 -4.36 -13.48 -10.19
C PRO A 91 -3.54 -12.98 -8.98
N GLU A 92 -2.24 -13.27 -8.97
CA GLU A 92 -1.29 -12.60 -8.09
C GLU A 92 -0.83 -11.29 -8.74
N PHE A 93 -1.06 -10.16 -8.06
CA PHE A 93 -0.56 -8.86 -8.50
C PHE A 93 0.83 -8.60 -7.89
N THR A 94 1.79 -8.20 -8.72
CA THR A 94 3.14 -7.78 -8.29
C THR A 94 3.40 -6.31 -8.67
N GLY A 95 4.35 -5.64 -8.00
CA GLY A 95 4.65 -4.23 -8.25
C GLY A 95 3.61 -3.26 -7.66
N THR A 96 3.29 -2.18 -8.38
CA THR A 96 2.32 -1.14 -7.98
C THR A 96 1.14 -1.09 -8.95
N PRO A 97 0.20 -2.05 -8.92
CA PRO A 97 -0.96 -2.05 -9.80
C PRO A 97 -1.82 -0.81 -9.55
N MET A 98 -2.27 -0.16 -10.63
CA MET A 98 -3.15 1.00 -10.56
C MET A 98 -4.58 0.58 -10.91
N SER A 99 -5.54 0.98 -10.09
CA SER A 99 -6.97 0.88 -10.39
C SER A 99 -7.61 2.26 -10.38
N PRO A 100 -8.68 2.49 -11.15
CA PRO A 100 -9.53 3.66 -10.99
C PRO A 100 -10.03 3.77 -9.54
N VAL A 101 -10.16 4.99 -9.01
CA VAL A 101 -10.75 5.21 -7.68
C VAL A 101 -12.27 4.99 -7.76
N PRO A 102 -12.83 4.02 -7.02
CA PRO A 102 -14.27 3.82 -6.96
C PRO A 102 -15.00 5.06 -6.42
N PRO A 103 -16.29 5.25 -6.77
CA PRO A 103 -17.12 6.30 -6.18
C PRO A 103 -17.35 6.03 -4.68
N PRO A 104 -17.58 7.06 -3.83
CA PRO A 104 -17.70 6.90 -2.37
C PRO A 104 -18.79 5.92 -1.89
N ASP A 105 -19.84 5.74 -2.67
CA ASP A 105 -20.98 4.86 -2.39
C ASP A 105 -20.81 3.43 -2.96
N ALA A 106 -19.62 3.10 -3.49
CA ALA A 106 -19.33 1.78 -4.04
C ALA A 106 -19.52 0.68 -2.98
N SER A 107 -20.32 -0.33 -3.34
CA SER A 107 -20.68 -1.47 -2.48
C SER A 107 -20.62 -2.81 -3.22
N GLY A 108 -20.11 -2.82 -4.45
CA GLY A 108 -20.00 -4.00 -5.29
C GLY A 108 -18.65 -4.71 -5.15
N ASN A 109 -18.23 -5.34 -6.25
CA ASN A 109 -16.98 -6.11 -6.33
C ASN A 109 -15.80 -5.26 -6.88
N GLU A 110 -15.84 -3.94 -6.72
CA GLU A 110 -14.77 -3.05 -7.17
C GLU A 110 -13.45 -3.26 -6.40
N ILE A 111 -12.33 -2.96 -7.05
CA ILE A 111 -11.02 -2.96 -6.38
C ILE A 111 -10.93 -1.74 -5.47
N ALA A 112 -11.04 -1.95 -4.16
CA ALA A 112 -10.79 -0.90 -3.17
C ALA A 112 -9.30 -0.50 -3.20
N ASN A 113 -9.03 0.76 -3.53
CA ASN A 113 -7.67 1.31 -3.54
C ASN A 113 -7.41 2.27 -2.38
N ALA A 114 -6.14 2.62 -2.17
CA ALA A 114 -5.73 3.45 -1.04
C ALA A 114 -6.39 4.85 -1.04
N ALA A 115 -6.69 5.42 -2.21
CA ALA A 115 -7.37 6.72 -2.29
C ALA A 115 -8.82 6.62 -1.82
N PHE A 116 -9.54 5.58 -2.25
CA PHE A 116 -10.91 5.30 -1.82
C PHE A 116 -11.01 5.06 -0.31
N VAL A 117 -10.14 4.20 0.24
CA VAL A 117 -10.12 3.93 1.68
C VAL A 117 -9.81 5.19 2.49
N ARG A 118 -8.86 6.03 2.06
CA ARG A 118 -8.57 7.31 2.74
C ARG A 118 -9.76 8.27 2.70
N ALA A 119 -10.49 8.33 1.58
CA ALA A 119 -11.68 9.18 1.47
C ALA A 119 -12.78 8.72 2.44
N LEU A 120 -13.09 7.42 2.49
CA LEU A 120 -14.09 6.87 3.41
C LEU A 120 -13.69 7.06 4.88
N ILE A 121 -12.41 6.90 5.22
CA ILE A 121 -11.93 7.16 6.59
C ILE A 121 -12.07 8.64 6.94
N ALA A 122 -11.75 9.55 6.01
CA ALA A 122 -11.91 10.99 6.24
C ALA A 122 -13.39 11.36 6.44
N GLU A 123 -14.30 10.80 5.65
CA GLU A 123 -15.74 10.98 5.80
C GLU A 123 -16.26 10.40 7.12
N ALA A 124 -15.82 9.19 7.48
CA ALA A 124 -16.17 8.57 8.75
C ALA A 124 -15.65 9.37 9.95
N LEU A 125 -14.46 9.97 9.85
CA LEU A 125 -13.91 10.82 10.89
C LEU A 125 -14.65 12.16 10.97
N ALA A 126 -15.14 12.69 9.85
CA ALA A 126 -16.00 13.86 9.82
C ALA A 126 -17.38 13.58 10.44
N SER A 127 -17.94 12.38 10.23
CA SER A 127 -19.24 11.97 10.78
C SER A 127 -19.20 11.58 12.26
N GLN A 128 -18.03 11.19 12.79
CA GLN A 128 -17.78 11.04 14.23
C GLN A 128 -17.88 12.37 14.99
N GLY A 129 -18.02 13.49 14.27
CA GLY A 129 -17.82 14.82 14.81
C GLY A 129 -16.34 15.04 15.09
N ALA A 130 -15.91 16.31 15.11
CA ALA A 130 -14.71 16.62 15.89
C ALA A 130 -14.89 15.97 17.27
N PRO A 131 -13.83 15.49 17.95
CA PRO A 131 -13.94 15.28 19.39
C PRO A 131 -14.67 16.51 19.91
N VAL A 132 -15.75 16.32 20.67
CA VAL A 132 -16.42 17.44 21.33
C VAL A 132 -15.37 17.99 22.27
N ILE A 133 -14.50 18.85 21.73
CA ILE A 133 -13.71 19.78 22.47
C ILE A 133 -14.81 20.66 23.02
N PRO A 134 -15.08 20.62 24.34
CA PRO A 134 -15.99 21.57 24.94
C PRO A 134 -15.62 22.96 24.41
N PRO A 135 -16.62 23.84 24.15
CA PRO A 135 -16.41 25.12 23.47
C PRO A 135 -15.12 25.74 23.99
N GLU A 136 -14.16 26.02 23.08
CA GLU A 136 -12.81 26.52 23.37
C GLU A 136 -12.64 26.82 24.86
N ILE A 137 -11.93 25.97 25.62
CA ILE A 137 -11.36 26.50 26.86
C ILE A 137 -10.56 27.69 26.36
N PRO A 138 -10.99 28.94 26.64
CA PRO A 138 -10.34 30.11 26.08
C PRO A 138 -8.88 29.98 26.46
N SER A 139 -7.97 30.03 25.47
CA SER A 139 -6.50 29.96 25.63
C SER A 139 -6.15 30.08 27.10
N GLU A 140 -5.99 28.92 27.77
CA GLU A 140 -6.20 28.79 29.22
C GLU A 140 -5.53 29.99 29.89
N THR A 141 -6.35 30.99 30.28
CA THR A 141 -5.81 32.19 30.92
C THR A 141 -4.96 31.65 32.05
N PRO A 142 -3.64 31.89 32.07
CA PRO A 142 -2.74 31.14 32.93
C PRO A 142 -3.34 31.08 34.32
N LYS A 143 -3.70 29.87 34.76
CA LYS A 143 -4.37 29.69 36.05
C LYS A 143 -3.48 30.41 37.07
N PRO A 144 -4.04 31.34 37.87
CA PRO A 144 -3.21 32.14 38.76
C PRO A 144 -2.35 31.24 39.62
N ALA A 145 -1.08 31.60 39.77
CA ALA A 145 -0.13 30.82 40.55
C ALA A 145 -0.69 30.59 41.95
N LEU A 146 -0.75 29.33 42.38
CA LEU A 146 -1.21 28.99 43.72
C LEU A 146 -0.18 29.48 44.74
N GLN A 147 -0.52 30.55 45.47
CA GLN A 147 0.29 31.05 46.57
C GLN A 147 -0.10 30.37 47.88
N ILE A 148 0.80 29.56 48.43
CA ILE A 148 0.66 28.99 49.77
C ILE A 148 1.45 29.87 50.74
N ASN A 149 0.74 30.73 51.47
CA ASN A 149 1.35 31.69 52.38
C ASN A 149 1.95 31.06 53.65
N ARG A 150 1.32 29.98 54.15
CA ARG A 150 1.80 29.28 55.34
C ARG A 150 1.32 27.83 55.36
N VAL A 151 2.24 26.92 55.63
CA VAL A 151 1.93 25.55 56.05
C VAL A 151 2.44 25.38 57.48
N LEU A 152 1.53 25.23 58.44
CA LEU A 152 1.89 24.95 59.84
C LEU A 152 1.58 23.49 60.15
N LEU A 153 2.59 22.76 60.61
CA LEU A 153 2.46 21.41 61.13
C LEU A 153 2.93 21.44 62.58
N GLN A 154 1.98 21.33 63.50
CA GLN A 154 2.24 21.35 64.92
C GLN A 154 1.56 20.16 65.58
N SER A 155 2.22 19.56 66.58
CA SER A 155 1.54 18.60 67.44
C SER A 155 0.47 19.34 68.25
N GLY A 156 -0.73 18.77 68.34
CA GLY A 156 -1.74 19.21 69.30
C GLY A 156 -1.40 18.67 70.69
N GLU A 157 -1.48 19.52 71.71
CA GLU A 157 -1.18 19.23 73.12
C GLU A 157 0.27 18.77 73.43
N GLN A 158 0.63 18.74 74.73
CA GLN A 158 1.91 18.22 75.20
C GLN A 158 1.97 16.71 74.96
N THR A 159 2.46 16.32 73.80
CA THR A 159 2.71 14.92 73.48
C THR A 159 3.97 14.44 74.18
N ARG A 160 3.94 13.21 74.71
CA ARG A 160 5.09 12.55 75.34
C ARG A 160 6.18 12.12 74.34
N GLY A 161 5.95 12.29 73.03
CA GLY A 161 6.85 11.86 71.95
C GLY A 161 6.94 12.89 70.81
N PRO A 162 7.98 12.80 69.96
CA PRO A 162 8.26 13.82 68.96
C PRO A 162 7.23 13.80 67.81
N LEU A 163 7.03 14.96 67.17
CA LEU A 163 6.29 15.06 65.91
C LEU A 163 7.13 14.44 64.79
N THR A 164 6.80 13.21 64.40
CA THR A 164 7.48 12.51 63.30
C THR A 164 6.85 12.83 61.95
N ILE A 165 7.66 13.39 61.06
CA ILE A 165 7.28 13.64 59.67
C ILE A 165 8.07 12.68 58.77
N ASN A 166 7.42 11.59 58.35
CA ASN A 166 8.08 10.55 57.55
C ASN A 166 8.42 11.00 56.12
N ARG A 167 7.53 11.80 55.51
CA ARG A 167 7.73 12.34 54.16
C ARG A 167 6.96 13.65 54.00
N LYS A 168 7.64 14.68 53.51
CA LYS A 168 7.01 15.86 52.91
C LYS A 168 7.52 16.00 51.50
N PHE A 169 6.60 16.30 50.59
CA PHE A 169 6.89 16.47 49.19
C PHE A 169 6.28 17.78 48.73
N VAL A 170 7.12 18.62 48.13
CA VAL A 170 6.72 19.88 47.52
C VAL A 170 7.26 19.85 46.11
N GLN A 171 6.37 19.93 45.11
CA GLN A 171 6.71 19.88 43.69
C GLN A 171 5.92 20.94 42.93
N SER A 172 6.54 21.50 41.88
CA SER A 172 5.83 22.32 40.90
C SER A 172 5.07 21.46 39.89
N GLY A 173 4.17 22.07 39.12
CA GLY A 173 3.44 21.41 38.03
C GLY A 173 4.35 21.03 36.84
N ARG A 174 3.90 20.07 36.03
CA ARG A 174 4.69 19.47 34.92
C ARG A 174 5.10 20.47 33.81
N ASN A 175 4.31 21.53 33.60
CA ASN A 175 4.54 22.55 32.56
C ASN A 175 4.62 23.95 33.19
N THR A 176 5.57 24.16 34.11
CA THR A 176 5.79 25.47 34.75
C THR A 176 7.05 26.10 34.18
N HIS A 177 6.94 27.37 33.76
CA HIS A 177 8.07 28.15 33.21
C HIS A 177 8.79 28.99 34.29
N GLU A 178 8.24 29.00 35.51
CA GLU A 178 8.84 29.64 36.68
C GLU A 178 9.24 28.57 37.71
N PRO A 179 10.41 28.72 38.36
CA PRO A 179 10.86 27.77 39.37
C PRO A 179 10.00 27.85 40.63
N ILE A 180 9.92 26.74 41.36
CA ILE A 180 9.32 26.77 42.70
C ILE A 180 10.20 27.58 43.65
N THR A 181 9.61 28.61 44.28
CA THR A 181 10.30 29.42 45.29
C THR A 181 9.82 29.03 46.68
N ILE A 182 10.75 28.61 47.55
CA ILE A 182 10.50 28.38 48.99
C ILE A 182 11.26 29.45 49.77
N ASN A 183 10.55 30.50 50.20
CA ASN A 183 11.18 31.66 50.87
C ASN A 183 11.82 31.28 52.21
N THR A 184 11.14 30.46 53.01
CA THR A 184 11.62 30.02 54.32
C THR A 184 11.14 28.59 54.60
N MET A 185 12.06 27.73 55.01
CA MET A 185 11.74 26.47 55.68
C MET A 185 12.37 26.52 57.07
N GLN A 186 11.53 26.65 58.10
CA GLN A 186 11.98 26.71 59.49
C GLN A 186 11.54 25.46 60.23
N LEU A 187 12.48 24.84 60.94
CA LEU A 187 12.21 23.79 61.92
C LEU A 187 12.54 24.37 63.29
N GLN A 188 11.55 24.43 64.17
CA GLN A 188 11.69 24.93 65.53
C GLN A 188 11.14 23.89 66.50
N THR A 189 11.89 23.64 67.57
CA THR A 189 11.48 22.77 68.67
C THR A 189 10.86 23.55 69.82
N GLY A 190 10.12 22.83 70.66
CA GLY A 190 9.55 23.38 71.89
C GLY A 190 10.62 23.77 72.92
N LEU A 191 10.22 24.62 73.87
CA LEU A 191 11.09 25.29 74.87
C LEU A 191 11.83 24.36 75.84
N LEU A 192 11.41 23.09 75.97
CA LEU A 192 11.98 22.11 76.88
C LEU A 192 12.16 20.78 76.12
N MET A 193 13.31 20.63 75.45
CA MET A 193 13.68 19.36 74.81
C MET A 193 15.05 18.89 75.32
N SER A 194 15.13 17.62 75.68
CA SER A 194 16.38 16.93 76.05
C SER A 194 17.11 16.34 74.85
N GLU A 195 16.45 16.23 73.69
CA GLU A 195 16.99 15.64 72.47
C GLU A 195 17.06 16.66 71.32
N PRO A 196 18.09 16.59 70.45
CA PRO A 196 18.27 17.51 69.34
C PRO A 196 17.29 17.25 68.19
N VAL A 197 17.09 18.25 67.31
CA VAL A 197 16.36 18.08 66.05
C VAL A 197 17.16 17.21 65.09
N ALA A 198 16.60 16.07 64.70
CA ALA A 198 17.18 15.21 63.67
C ALA A 198 16.56 15.49 62.30
N VAL A 199 17.37 16.01 61.36
CA VAL A 199 17.04 16.03 59.92
C VAL A 199 17.90 14.98 59.23
N ASN A 200 17.32 13.82 58.94
CA ASN A 200 18.09 12.68 58.42
C ASN A 200 18.55 12.90 56.97
N ARG A 201 17.68 13.45 56.11
CA ARG A 201 17.97 13.73 54.69
C ARG A 201 17.10 14.90 54.21
N ALA A 202 17.71 15.78 53.42
CA ALA A 202 17.02 16.79 52.62
C ALA A 202 17.50 16.66 51.17
N PHE A 203 16.57 16.52 50.22
CA PHE A 203 16.87 16.44 48.80
C PHE A 203 16.30 17.68 48.10
N PHE A 204 17.12 18.27 47.24
CA PHE A 204 16.71 19.33 46.33
C PHE A 204 17.03 18.87 44.92
N VAL A 205 15.99 18.66 44.11
CA VAL A 205 16.13 18.08 42.77
C VAL A 205 15.54 19.08 41.76
N PRO A 206 16.35 19.61 40.82
CA PRO A 206 15.84 20.48 39.77
C PRO A 206 15.07 19.69 38.70
N ALA A 207 14.35 20.40 37.82
CA ALA A 207 13.69 19.79 36.67
C ALA A 207 14.70 19.24 35.65
N TYR A 208 14.28 18.24 34.85
CA TYR A 208 15.14 17.57 33.86
C TYR A 208 15.58 18.47 32.69
N GLN A 209 14.89 19.59 32.45
CA GLN A 209 15.19 20.53 31.36
C GLN A 209 15.13 21.97 31.90
N THR A 210 16.15 22.35 32.67
CA THR A 210 16.32 23.75 33.13
C THR A 210 17.64 24.29 32.61
N ASN A 211 17.62 25.52 32.11
CA ASN A 211 18.83 26.27 31.73
C ASN A 211 19.44 27.01 32.93
N GLU A 212 18.72 27.05 34.07
CA GLU A 212 19.15 27.72 35.30
C GLU A 212 19.48 26.70 36.41
N PRO A 213 20.54 26.94 37.19
CA PRO A 213 20.93 26.06 38.28
C PRO A 213 19.99 26.20 39.51
N LEU A 214 19.92 25.15 40.32
CA LEU A 214 19.32 25.23 41.66
C LEU A 214 20.16 26.18 42.54
N THR A 215 19.55 27.20 43.12
CA THR A 215 20.20 28.12 44.06
C THR A 215 19.73 27.88 45.51
N VAL A 216 20.66 27.98 46.45
CA VAL A 216 20.39 28.00 47.90
C VAL A 216 21.14 29.20 48.48
N ASP A 217 20.44 30.31 48.67
CA ASP A 217 21.08 31.59 49.01
C ASP A 217 21.71 31.59 50.40
N ARG A 218 21.05 30.93 51.37
CA ARG A 218 21.54 30.86 52.75
C ARG A 218 20.99 29.63 53.47
N ALA A 219 21.89 28.80 53.97
CA ALA A 219 21.57 27.76 54.95
C ALA A 219 22.14 28.17 56.31
N VAL A 220 21.26 28.40 57.31
CA VAL A 220 21.66 28.74 58.68
C VAL A 220 21.28 27.59 59.62
N LEU A 221 22.24 27.10 60.39
CA LEU A 221 22.02 26.17 61.49
C LEU A 221 22.30 26.91 62.80
N GLN A 222 21.28 27.03 63.65
CA GLN A 222 21.40 27.63 64.98
C GLN A 222 21.29 26.52 66.03
N PHE A 223 22.18 26.56 67.01
CA PHE A 223 22.22 25.61 68.12
C PHE A 223 22.05 26.38 69.43
N ALA A 224 21.19 25.89 70.32
CA ALA A 224 21.12 26.34 71.69
C ALA A 224 21.71 25.25 72.59
N VAL A 225 22.69 25.61 73.42
CA VAL A 225 23.27 24.70 74.42
C VAL A 225 22.72 25.14 75.78
N LEU A 226 21.97 24.28 76.46
CA LEU A 226 21.70 24.48 77.89
C LEU A 226 22.97 24.12 78.66
N SER A 227 23.62 25.11 79.26
CA SER A 227 24.61 24.86 80.31
C SER A 227 23.86 24.42 81.56
N ALA A 228 24.06 23.17 81.99
CA ALA A 228 23.64 22.76 83.32
C ALA A 228 24.47 23.56 84.36
N ALA A 229 23.79 24.20 85.30
CA ALA A 229 24.37 24.64 86.57
C ALA A 229 24.01 23.61 87.64
#